data_AF-A0A6S7KBN0-F1
#
_entry.id   AF-A0A6S7KBN0-F1
#
_cell.length_a   1.000
_cell.length_b   1.000
_cell.length_c   1.000
_cell.angle_alpha   90.00
_cell.angle_beta   90.00
_cell.angle_gamma   90.00
#
_symmetry.space_group_name_H-M   'P 1'
#
loop_
_entity.id
_entity.type
_entity.pdbx_description
1 polymer ?
#
loop_
_entity_poly.entity_id
_entity_poly.type
_entity_poly.pdbx_seq_one_letter_code
_entity_poly.pdbx_strand_id
1 'polypeptide(L)'
;MEVCVNTCCNQMKLIVCIEERLRKLCSKVKSGFKGKSGLHHVNFASQSRSLEIRGGEISRASDLEIELCKLNTAKVALEKENAALQQCCDDLYKSLVQAEELRRKTNDSLEGAKVDLEKLEKENASLWKYFDKISELERLKNCSKSFSQVKGRQQRCKIRELKTYVEQALWFAETFGHKLSSVKFNDDEGVSHTIDHTKEDGKK
;
A
#
# COMPACT_ATOMS: atom_id res chain seq x y z
N MET A 1 17.69 -38.38 0.28
CA MET A 1 18.80 -39.21 0.78
C MET A 1 18.31 -40.38 1.64
N GLU A 2 17.22 -40.25 2.40
CA GLU A 2 16.70 -41.33 3.28
C GLU A 2 16.17 -42.58 2.54
N VAL A 3 15.59 -42.41 1.34
CA VAL A 3 15.05 -43.54 0.56
C VAL A 3 16.16 -44.50 0.14
N CYS A 4 17.31 -44.00 -0.34
CA CYS A 4 18.45 -44.84 -0.74
C CYS A 4 19.09 -45.57 0.45
N VAL A 5 19.12 -44.94 1.63
CA VAL A 5 19.67 -45.56 2.84
C VAL A 5 18.77 -46.72 3.30
N ASN A 6 17.46 -46.56 3.22
CA ASN A 6 16.50 -47.60 3.61
C ASN A 6 16.47 -48.78 2.63
N THR A 7 16.54 -48.56 1.32
CA THR A 7 16.63 -49.67 0.35
C THR A 7 17.94 -50.43 0.46
N CYS A 8 19.07 -49.75 0.64
CA CYS A 8 20.37 -50.39 0.80
C CYS A 8 20.45 -51.20 2.10
N CYS A 9 19.91 -50.66 3.21
CA CYS A 9 19.84 -51.38 4.48
C CYS A 9 18.94 -52.63 4.41
N ASN A 10 17.84 -52.56 3.66
CA ASN A 10 16.94 -53.70 3.46
C ASN A 10 17.54 -54.78 2.55
N GLN A 11 18.24 -54.38 1.47
CA GLN A 11 18.98 -55.32 0.61
C GLN A 11 20.11 -56.04 1.36
N MET A 12 20.83 -55.31 2.22
CA MET A 12 21.92 -55.89 3.01
C MET A 12 21.40 -56.88 4.07
N LYS A 13 20.27 -56.58 4.72
CA LYS A 13 19.56 -57.52 5.62
C LYS A 13 19.09 -58.77 4.88
N LEU A 14 18.63 -58.61 3.65
CA LEU A 14 18.14 -59.72 2.83
C LEU A 14 19.25 -60.71 2.47
N ILE A 15 20.40 -60.21 2.00
CA ILE A 15 21.56 -61.02 1.64
C ILE A 15 22.00 -61.85 2.85
N VAL A 16 22.12 -61.21 4.02
CA VAL A 16 22.47 -61.89 5.27
C VAL A 16 21.47 -63.00 5.62
N CYS A 17 20.17 -62.77 5.44
CA CYS A 17 19.15 -63.78 5.72
C CYS A 17 19.22 -64.99 4.77
N ILE A 18 19.44 -64.78 3.47
CA ILE A 18 19.57 -65.87 2.48
C ILE A 18 20.85 -66.67 2.75
N GLU A 19 21.97 -65.99 3.01
CA GLU A 19 23.24 -66.62 3.34
C GLU A 19 23.14 -67.49 4.61
N GLU A 20 22.44 -67.00 5.65
CA GLU A 20 22.26 -67.76 6.88
C GLU A 20 21.41 -69.02 6.67
N ARG A 21 20.35 -68.93 5.85
CA ARG A 21 19.51 -70.09 5.47
C ARG A 21 20.31 -71.12 4.67
N LEU A 22 21.10 -70.67 3.69
CA LEU A 22 22.01 -71.53 2.92
C LEU A 22 23.04 -72.21 3.85
N ARG A 23 23.65 -71.47 4.77
CA ARG A 23 24.62 -72.00 5.74
C ARG A 23 24.00 -73.08 6.62
N LYS A 24 22.76 -72.88 7.11
CA LYS A 24 22.03 -73.87 7.92
C LYS A 24 21.72 -75.13 7.11
N LEU A 25 21.29 -75.00 5.84
CA LEU A 25 21.07 -76.14 4.95
C LEU A 25 22.37 -76.91 4.69
N CYS A 26 23.45 -76.23 4.31
CA CYS A 26 24.76 -76.85 4.07
C CYS A 26 25.29 -77.58 5.32
N SER A 27 25.09 -77.00 6.50
CA SER A 27 25.47 -77.62 7.78
C SER A 27 24.65 -78.88 8.07
N LYS A 28 23.33 -78.87 7.81
CA LYS A 28 22.48 -80.05 7.92
C LYS A 28 22.93 -81.15 6.95
N VAL A 29 23.22 -80.81 5.70
CA VAL A 29 23.75 -81.76 4.70
C VAL A 29 25.07 -82.37 5.17
N LYS A 30 26.02 -81.53 5.59
CA LYS A 30 27.33 -81.97 6.10
C LYS A 30 27.19 -82.92 7.31
N SER A 31 26.30 -82.61 8.24
CA SER A 31 26.03 -83.48 9.39
C SER A 31 25.38 -84.80 8.98
N GLY A 32 24.49 -84.79 7.98
CA GLY A 32 23.79 -85.97 7.47
C GLY A 32 24.66 -86.95 6.68
N PHE A 33 25.86 -86.56 6.27
CA PHE A 33 26.88 -87.45 5.67
C PHE A 33 27.70 -88.22 6.73
N LYS A 34 27.74 -87.74 7.98
CA LYS A 34 28.52 -88.42 9.03
C LYS A 34 27.97 -89.84 9.26
N GLY A 35 28.85 -90.84 9.17
CA GLY A 35 28.52 -92.25 9.42
C GLY A 35 27.84 -92.97 8.24
N LYS A 36 27.64 -92.33 7.08
CA LYS A 36 27.12 -93.00 5.88
C LYS A 36 28.26 -93.46 4.97
N SER A 37 28.25 -94.72 4.56
CA SER A 37 29.22 -95.32 3.64
C SER A 37 28.53 -96.18 2.58
N GLY A 38 29.26 -96.55 1.53
CA GLY A 38 28.78 -97.42 0.46
C GLY A 38 27.47 -96.92 -0.18
N LEU A 39 26.49 -97.82 -0.31
CA LEU A 39 25.21 -97.55 -0.95
C LEU A 39 24.43 -96.41 -0.27
N HIS A 40 24.51 -96.30 1.07
CA HIS A 40 23.82 -95.24 1.82
C HIS A 40 24.41 -93.84 1.57
N HIS A 41 25.71 -93.76 1.28
CA HIS A 41 26.34 -92.50 0.88
C HIS A 41 25.83 -92.05 -0.50
N VAL A 42 25.79 -92.98 -1.46
CA VAL A 42 25.31 -92.72 -2.83
C VAL A 42 23.83 -92.31 -2.83
N ASN A 43 23.00 -93.00 -2.06
CA ASN A 43 21.57 -92.68 -1.93
C ASN A 43 21.33 -91.32 -1.26
N PHE A 44 22.17 -90.90 -0.31
CA PHE A 44 22.04 -89.58 0.32
C PHE A 44 22.62 -88.45 -0.52
N ALA A 45 23.64 -88.72 -1.33
CA ALA A 45 24.22 -87.75 -2.25
C ALA A 45 23.27 -87.44 -3.43
N SER A 46 22.51 -88.43 -3.89
CA SER A 46 21.53 -88.29 -4.97
C SER A 46 20.20 -87.63 -4.55
N GLN A 47 19.99 -87.37 -3.25
CA GLN A 47 18.81 -86.64 -2.80
C GLN A 47 18.87 -85.16 -3.20
N SER A 48 17.87 -84.73 -3.96
CA SER A 48 17.64 -83.31 -4.23
C SER A 48 17.17 -82.59 -2.95
N ARG A 49 17.68 -81.38 -2.74
CA ARG A 49 17.33 -80.52 -1.61
C ARG A 49 17.00 -79.14 -2.14
N SER A 50 15.86 -78.60 -1.72
CA SER A 50 15.40 -77.27 -2.13
C SER A 50 15.58 -76.25 -1.00
N LEU A 51 15.77 -75.00 -1.39
CA LEU A 51 15.66 -73.82 -0.52
C LEU A 51 14.43 -73.04 -0.98
N GLU A 52 13.52 -72.76 -0.07
CA GLU A 52 12.37 -71.92 -0.33
C GLU A 52 12.70 -70.48 0.04
N ILE A 53 12.53 -69.57 -0.92
CA ILE A 53 12.67 -68.13 -0.73
C ILE A 53 11.32 -67.49 -1.04
N ARG A 54 10.82 -66.63 -0.16
CA ARG A 54 9.51 -65.99 -0.37
C ARG A 54 9.63 -64.92 -1.46
N GLY A 55 8.62 -64.76 -2.31
CA GLY A 55 8.65 -63.76 -3.40
C GLY A 55 8.87 -62.32 -2.92
N GLY A 56 8.36 -61.95 -1.74
CA GLY A 56 8.60 -60.62 -1.14
C GLY A 56 10.01 -60.43 -0.56
N GLU A 57 10.82 -61.48 -0.51
CA GLU A 57 12.23 -61.44 -0.12
C GLU A 57 13.13 -61.17 -1.34
N ILE A 58 12.64 -61.19 -2.59
CA ILE A 58 13.51 -60.94 -3.74
C ILE A 58 12.81 -59.95 -4.69
N SER A 59 13.41 -58.79 -4.88
CA SER A 59 13.01 -57.87 -5.94
C SER A 59 13.80 -58.18 -7.21
N ARG A 60 13.13 -58.23 -8.37
CA ARG A 60 13.83 -58.31 -9.65
C ARG A 60 14.44 -56.95 -9.96
N ALA A 61 15.64 -56.94 -10.54
CA ALA A 61 16.30 -55.71 -10.96
C ALA A 61 15.42 -54.90 -11.93
N SER A 62 14.71 -55.58 -12.84
CA SER A 62 13.77 -54.96 -13.79
C SER A 62 12.63 -54.21 -13.09
N ASP A 63 12.11 -54.74 -11.99
CA ASP A 63 10.96 -54.12 -11.29
C ASP A 63 11.42 -52.84 -10.58
N LEU A 64 12.61 -52.89 -9.98
CA LEU A 64 13.26 -51.72 -9.36
C LEU A 64 13.61 -50.64 -10.38
N GLU A 65 14.07 -51.01 -11.58
CA GLU A 65 14.36 -50.08 -12.68
C GLU A 65 13.08 -49.35 -13.14
N ILE A 66 11.96 -50.07 -13.26
CA ILE A 66 10.67 -49.47 -13.61
C ILE A 66 10.21 -48.50 -12.52
N GLU A 67 10.31 -48.87 -11.25
CA GLU A 67 9.97 -47.98 -10.14
C GLU A 67 10.86 -46.74 -10.09
N LEU A 68 12.17 -46.89 -10.27
CA LEU A 68 13.10 -45.78 -10.35
C LEU A 68 12.77 -44.85 -11.52
N CYS A 69 12.42 -45.40 -12.67
CA CYS A 69 12.00 -44.60 -13.82
C CYS A 69 10.75 -43.77 -13.51
N LYS A 70 9.72 -44.40 -12.93
CA LYS A 70 8.47 -43.72 -12.50
C LYS A 70 8.72 -42.64 -11.44
N LEU A 71 9.58 -42.92 -10.47
CA LEU A 71 9.93 -41.96 -9.43
C LEU A 71 10.71 -40.77 -9.99
N ASN A 72 11.62 -41.02 -10.94
CA ASN A 72 12.37 -39.95 -11.59
C ASN A 72 11.47 -39.08 -12.47
N THR A 73 10.54 -39.66 -13.22
CA THR A 73 9.59 -38.86 -14.01
C THR A 73 8.67 -38.03 -13.13
N ALA A 74 8.16 -38.60 -12.04
CA ALA A 74 7.37 -37.86 -11.05
C ALA A 74 8.18 -36.74 -10.39
N LYS A 75 9.44 -37.00 -10.02
CA LYS A 75 10.35 -36.00 -9.45
C LYS A 75 10.54 -34.82 -10.39
N VAL A 76 10.85 -35.08 -11.67
CA VAL A 76 11.05 -34.00 -12.67
C VAL A 76 9.77 -33.18 -12.87
N ALA A 77 8.60 -33.82 -12.88
CA ALA A 77 7.33 -33.11 -12.96
C ALA A 77 7.11 -32.19 -11.76
N LEU A 78 7.33 -32.70 -10.54
CA LEU A 78 7.20 -31.92 -9.30
C LEU A 78 8.22 -30.77 -9.21
N GLU A 79 9.45 -30.97 -9.67
CA GLU A 79 10.46 -29.91 -9.73
C GLU A 79 10.03 -28.78 -10.67
N LYS A 80 9.41 -29.12 -11.81
CA LYS A 80 8.86 -28.14 -12.74
C LYS A 80 7.67 -27.36 -12.15
N GLU A 81 6.75 -28.05 -11.47
CA GLU A 81 5.62 -27.41 -10.79
C GLU A 81 6.09 -26.49 -9.66
N ASN A 82 7.05 -26.94 -8.84
CA ASN A 82 7.63 -26.09 -7.79
C ASN A 82 8.30 -24.85 -8.36
N ALA A 83 9.04 -24.96 -9.47
CA ALA A 83 9.64 -23.79 -10.12
C ALA A 83 8.58 -22.80 -10.62
N ALA A 84 7.49 -23.30 -11.20
CA ALA A 84 6.37 -22.46 -11.65
C ALA A 84 5.66 -21.77 -10.47
N LEU A 85 5.42 -22.50 -9.37
CA LEU A 85 4.83 -21.93 -8.16
C LEU A 85 5.73 -20.88 -7.52
N GLN A 86 7.04 -21.11 -7.47
CA GLN A 86 8.01 -20.15 -6.97
C GLN A 86 7.94 -18.84 -7.77
N GLN A 87 7.89 -18.95 -9.11
CA GLN A 87 7.75 -17.78 -9.97
C GLN A 87 6.43 -17.04 -9.75
N CYS A 88 5.31 -17.76 -9.62
CA CYS A 88 4.03 -17.14 -9.30
C CYS A 88 4.05 -16.41 -7.95
N CYS A 89 4.68 -16.98 -6.93
CA CYS A 89 4.85 -16.33 -5.63
C CYS A 89 5.67 -15.05 -5.74
N ASP A 90 6.78 -15.07 -6.49
CA ASP A 90 7.63 -13.89 -6.70
C ASP A 90 6.87 -12.77 -7.42
N ASP A 91 6.06 -13.10 -8.42
CA ASP A 91 5.28 -12.12 -9.18
C ASP A 91 4.12 -11.55 -8.35
N LEU A 92 3.45 -12.38 -7.57
CA LEU A 92 2.43 -11.92 -6.59
C LEU A 92 3.05 -11.00 -5.54
N TYR A 93 4.25 -11.33 -5.05
CA TYR A 93 4.95 -10.49 -4.08
C TYR A 93 5.32 -9.12 -4.66
N LYS A 94 5.83 -9.07 -5.89
CA LYS A 94 6.11 -7.79 -6.59
C LYS A 94 4.83 -6.96 -6.74
N SER A 95 3.72 -7.59 -7.11
CA SER A 95 2.43 -6.90 -7.25
C SER A 95 1.92 -6.35 -5.92
N LEU A 96 2.07 -7.13 -4.84
CA LEU A 96 1.71 -6.69 -3.48
C LEU A 96 2.49 -5.45 -3.08
N VAL A 97 3.82 -5.47 -3.25
CA VAL A 97 4.69 -4.32 -2.92
C VAL A 97 4.30 -3.07 -3.71
N GLN A 98 4.03 -3.22 -5.01
CA GLN A 98 3.56 -2.11 -5.84
C GLN A 98 2.22 -1.54 -5.38
N ALA A 99 1.27 -2.40 -5.01
CA ALA A 99 -0.04 -1.99 -4.51
C ALA A 99 0.06 -1.25 -3.17
N GLU A 100 0.93 -1.72 -2.27
CA GLU A 100 1.19 -1.06 -0.99
C GLU A 100 1.83 0.32 -1.17
N GLU A 101 2.78 0.44 -2.09
CA GLU A 101 3.44 1.71 -2.38
C GLU A 101 2.48 2.73 -3.01
N LEU A 102 1.61 2.26 -3.92
CA LEU A 102 0.53 3.08 -4.48
C LEU A 102 -0.44 3.54 -3.38
N ARG A 103 -0.85 2.63 -2.48
CA ARG A 103 -1.71 2.94 -1.34
C ARG A 103 -1.08 3.98 -0.42
N ARG A 104 0.24 3.91 -0.20
CA ARG A 104 0.95 4.92 0.59
C ARG A 104 0.89 6.28 -0.08
N LYS A 105 1.22 6.37 -1.38
CA LYS A 105 1.19 7.61 -2.15
C LYS A 105 -0.20 8.24 -2.18
N THR A 106 -1.26 7.45 -2.36
CA THR A 106 -2.63 7.96 -2.34
C THR A 106 -3.03 8.45 -0.95
N ASN A 107 -2.60 7.78 0.12
CA ASN A 107 -2.87 8.21 1.48
C ASN A 107 -2.13 9.52 1.84
N ASP A 108 -0.87 9.65 1.44
CA ASP A 108 -0.09 10.87 1.62
C ASP A 108 -0.74 12.06 0.87
N SER A 109 -1.20 11.83 -0.37
CA SER A 109 -1.93 12.83 -1.15
C SER A 109 -3.27 13.20 -0.54
N LEU A 110 -4.00 12.22 0.00
CA LEU A 110 -5.29 12.44 0.65
C LEU A 110 -5.11 13.29 1.90
N GLU A 111 -4.07 13.04 2.69
CA GLU A 111 -3.77 13.81 3.89
C GLU A 111 -3.39 15.25 3.55
N GLY A 112 -2.59 15.46 2.50
CA GLY A 112 -2.32 16.80 1.96
C GLY A 112 -3.61 17.54 1.56
N ALA A 113 -4.50 16.86 0.83
CA ALA A 113 -5.78 17.43 0.41
C ALA A 113 -6.70 17.80 1.59
N LYS A 114 -6.70 17.01 2.67
CA LYS A 114 -7.45 17.36 3.89
C LYS A 114 -6.91 18.62 4.55
N VAL A 115 -5.59 18.73 4.69
CA VAL A 115 -4.96 19.92 5.26
C VAL A 115 -5.31 21.16 4.43
N ASP A 116 -5.34 21.06 3.11
CA ASP A 116 -5.72 22.17 2.24
C ASP A 116 -7.21 22.50 2.33
N LEU A 117 -8.09 21.48 2.47
CA LEU A 117 -9.51 21.71 2.75
C LEU A 117 -9.71 22.46 4.07
N GLU A 118 -9.03 22.07 5.15
CA GLU A 118 -9.14 22.77 6.43
C GLU A 118 -8.68 24.24 6.35
N LYS A 119 -7.66 24.53 5.53
CA LYS A 119 -7.24 25.92 5.28
C LYS A 119 -8.33 26.69 4.54
N LEU A 120 -8.87 26.12 3.46
CA LEU A 120 -9.94 26.73 2.68
C LEU A 120 -11.20 26.96 3.53
N GLU A 121 -11.55 26.04 4.43
CA GLU A 121 -12.68 26.21 5.35
C GLU A 121 -12.44 27.37 6.32
N LYS A 122 -11.23 27.53 6.86
CA LYS A 122 -10.86 28.66 7.72
C LYS A 122 -10.91 29.99 6.96
N GLU A 123 -10.37 30.03 5.75
CA GLU A 123 -10.43 31.20 4.87
C GLU A 123 -11.87 31.56 4.54
N ASN A 124 -12.69 30.58 4.15
CA ASN A 124 -14.10 30.78 3.85
C ASN A 124 -14.86 31.32 5.09
N ALA A 125 -14.62 30.76 6.27
CA ALA A 125 -15.20 31.28 7.52
C ALA A 125 -14.76 32.73 7.82
N SER A 126 -13.52 33.10 7.49
CA SER A 126 -13.06 34.48 7.63
C SER A 126 -13.76 35.42 6.65
N LEU A 127 -13.95 35.01 5.40
CA LEU A 127 -14.66 35.77 4.38
C LEU A 127 -16.13 35.98 4.75
N TRP A 128 -16.79 34.98 5.31
CA TRP A 128 -18.15 35.12 5.85
C TRP A 128 -18.23 36.19 6.93
N LYS A 129 -17.27 36.25 7.86
CA LYS A 129 -17.22 37.32 8.87
C LYS A 129 -17.05 38.71 8.25
N TYR A 130 -16.26 38.83 7.18
CA TYR A 130 -16.15 40.08 6.44
C TYR A 130 -17.47 40.46 5.76
N PHE A 131 -18.14 39.48 5.15
CA PHE A 131 -19.44 39.69 4.52
C PHE A 131 -20.50 40.15 5.52
N ASP A 132 -20.57 39.52 6.69
CA ASP A 132 -21.47 39.92 7.78
C ASP A 132 -21.20 41.37 8.21
N LYS A 133 -19.92 41.74 8.36
CA LYS A 133 -19.52 43.09 8.74
C LYS A 133 -19.90 44.13 7.68
N ILE A 134 -19.72 43.81 6.40
CA ILE A 134 -20.14 44.68 5.30
C ILE A 134 -21.68 44.83 5.29
N SER A 135 -22.40 43.71 5.46
CA SER A 135 -23.87 43.71 5.52
C SER A 135 -24.39 44.55 6.69
N GLU A 136 -23.72 44.49 7.85
CA GLU A 136 -24.03 45.33 9.00
C GLU A 136 -23.79 46.81 8.70
N LEU A 137 -22.68 47.16 8.03
CA LEU A 137 -22.42 48.53 7.59
C LEU A 137 -23.45 49.03 6.57
N GLU A 138 -23.91 48.17 5.65
CA GLU A 138 -25.01 48.50 4.74
C GLU A 138 -26.34 48.69 5.46
N ARG A 139 -26.60 47.92 6.52
CA ARG A 139 -27.80 48.13 7.36
C ARG A 139 -27.72 49.43 8.17
N LEU A 140 -26.51 49.86 8.53
CA LEU A 140 -26.23 51.14 9.18
C LEU A 140 -26.14 52.30 8.17
N LYS A 141 -26.27 52.04 6.87
CA LYS A 141 -26.29 53.06 5.83
C LYS A 141 -27.46 54.00 6.11
N ASN A 142 -27.13 55.26 6.39
CA ASN A 142 -28.06 56.30 6.84
C ASN A 142 -29.38 56.30 6.03
N CYS A 143 -30.45 55.73 6.60
CA CYS A 143 -31.83 55.91 6.14
C CYS A 143 -32.37 57.34 6.40
N SER A 144 -31.46 58.31 6.57
CA SER A 144 -31.83 59.70 6.83
C SER A 144 -32.50 60.29 5.59
N LYS A 145 -33.53 61.11 5.80
CA LYS A 145 -34.16 61.97 4.78
C LYS A 145 -33.11 62.59 3.86
N SER A 146 -33.37 62.66 2.55
CA SER A 146 -32.42 63.21 1.56
C SER A 146 -31.98 64.63 1.94
N PHE A 147 -30.86 65.11 1.40
CA PHE A 147 -30.30 66.43 1.74
C PHE A 147 -31.31 67.58 1.57
N SER A 148 -32.14 67.48 0.53
CA SER A 148 -33.26 68.38 0.21
C SER A 148 -34.47 68.26 1.17
N GLN A 149 -34.59 67.16 1.93
CA GLN A 149 -35.68 66.91 2.88
C GLN A 149 -35.37 67.29 4.34
N VAL A 150 -34.14 67.74 4.64
CA VAL A 150 -33.72 68.12 5.99
C VAL A 150 -33.63 69.65 6.16
N LYS A 151 -33.91 70.15 7.38
CA LYS A 151 -33.88 71.60 7.67
C LYS A 151 -32.44 72.15 7.72
N GLY A 152 -32.27 73.47 7.55
CA GLY A 152 -30.95 74.11 7.39
C GLY A 152 -29.88 73.77 8.45
N ARG A 153 -30.24 73.49 9.71
CA ARG A 153 -29.25 73.02 10.72
C ARG A 153 -28.72 71.63 10.40
N GLN A 154 -29.60 70.71 9.98
CA GLN A 154 -29.25 69.34 9.62
C GLN A 154 -28.50 69.29 8.29
N GLN A 155 -28.84 70.15 7.32
CA GLN A 155 -28.07 70.32 6.08
C GLN A 155 -26.62 70.74 6.38
N ARG A 156 -26.41 71.71 7.28
CA ARG A 156 -25.06 72.11 7.72
C ARG A 156 -24.29 70.97 8.40
N CYS A 157 -24.95 70.15 9.19
CA CYS A 157 -24.34 68.96 9.79
C CYS A 157 -23.94 67.93 8.71
N LYS A 158 -24.82 67.64 7.74
CA LYS A 158 -24.51 66.74 6.62
C LYS A 158 -23.34 67.24 5.77
N ILE A 159 -23.30 68.53 5.45
CA ILE A 159 -22.17 69.14 4.73
C ILE A 159 -20.87 68.99 5.54
N ARG A 160 -20.93 69.16 6.87
CA ARG A 160 -19.76 69.00 7.73
C ARG A 160 -19.26 67.55 7.74
N GLU A 161 -20.16 66.58 7.86
CA GLU A 161 -19.82 65.15 7.78
C GLU A 161 -19.20 64.80 6.42
N LEU A 162 -19.79 65.29 5.32
CA LEU A 162 -19.24 65.16 3.96
C LEU A 162 -17.83 65.75 3.85
N LYS A 163 -17.60 66.94 4.39
CA LYS A 163 -16.26 67.55 4.43
C LYS A 163 -15.26 66.66 5.18
N THR A 164 -15.64 66.14 6.34
CA THR A 164 -14.78 65.24 7.12
C THR A 164 -14.47 63.94 6.37
N TYR A 165 -15.45 63.33 5.68
CA TYR A 165 -15.19 62.15 4.86
C TYR A 165 -14.28 62.43 3.68
N VAL A 166 -14.44 63.60 3.03
CA VAL A 166 -13.56 64.04 1.94
C VAL A 166 -12.14 64.27 2.46
N GLU A 167 -11.97 64.90 3.63
CA GLU A 167 -10.66 65.06 4.28
C GLU A 167 -10.00 63.72 4.63
N GLN A 168 -10.76 62.75 5.14
CA GLN A 168 -10.25 61.40 5.43
C GLN A 168 -9.85 60.66 4.15
N ALA A 169 -10.64 60.77 3.08
CA ALA A 169 -10.33 60.17 1.79
C ALA A 169 -9.10 60.82 1.14
N LEU A 170 -8.94 62.13 1.31
CA LEU A 170 -7.75 62.87 0.88
C LEU A 170 -6.51 62.43 1.64
N TRP A 171 -6.59 62.36 2.97
CA TRP A 171 -5.51 61.85 3.80
C TRP A 171 -5.09 60.43 3.39
N PHE A 172 -6.07 59.55 3.13
CA PHE A 172 -5.79 58.21 2.62
C PHE A 172 -5.11 58.27 1.23
N ALA A 173 -5.61 59.06 0.29
CA ALA A 173 -5.03 59.19 -1.05
C ALA A 173 -3.59 59.75 -1.03
N GLU A 174 -3.28 60.66 -0.10
CA GLU A 174 -1.93 61.17 0.13
C GLU A 174 -0.96 60.08 0.56
N THR A 175 -1.40 59.08 1.34
CA THR A 175 -0.55 57.92 1.71
C THR A 175 -0.13 57.07 0.51
N PHE A 176 -0.87 57.15 -0.61
CA PHE A 176 -0.53 56.50 -1.89
C PHE A 176 0.14 57.46 -2.89
N GLY A 177 0.50 58.68 -2.47
CA GLY A 177 1.22 59.66 -3.29
C GLY A 177 0.35 60.50 -4.21
N HIS A 178 -0.97 60.45 -4.09
CA HIS A 178 -1.88 61.30 -4.86
C HIS A 178 -2.16 62.62 -4.13
N LYS A 179 -1.99 63.76 -4.82
CA LYS A 179 -2.34 65.09 -4.32
C LYS A 179 -3.52 65.65 -5.10
N LEU A 180 -4.60 65.98 -4.42
CA LEU A 180 -5.80 66.58 -5.01
C LEU A 180 -5.87 68.07 -4.65
N SER A 181 -6.20 68.91 -5.64
CA SER A 181 -6.24 70.37 -5.49
C SER A 181 -7.62 70.91 -5.08
N SER A 182 -8.70 70.28 -5.54
CA SER A 182 -10.07 70.65 -5.18
C SER A 182 -11.04 69.49 -5.40
N VAL A 183 -12.15 69.48 -4.66
CA VAL A 183 -13.26 68.54 -4.85
C VAL A 183 -14.54 69.33 -5.09
N LYS A 184 -15.28 68.99 -6.14
CA LYS A 184 -16.60 69.57 -6.46
C LYS A 184 -17.67 68.51 -6.35
N PHE A 185 -18.75 68.81 -5.65
CA PHE A 185 -19.94 67.98 -5.61
C PHE A 185 -21.17 68.80 -5.98
N ASN A 186 -22.12 68.17 -6.66
CA ASN A 186 -23.36 68.79 -7.08
C ASN A 186 -24.50 68.20 -6.25
N ASP A 187 -25.41 69.05 -5.78
CA ASP A 187 -26.66 68.62 -5.14
C ASP A 187 -27.67 68.13 -6.19
N ASP A 188 -28.76 67.49 -5.75
CA ASP A 188 -29.85 66.98 -6.60
C ASP A 188 -30.53 68.11 -7.40
N GLU A 189 -30.40 69.37 -6.97
CA GLU A 189 -30.88 70.58 -7.65
C GLU A 189 -29.84 71.21 -8.60
N GLY A 190 -28.68 70.58 -8.78
CA GLY A 190 -27.60 71.06 -9.67
C GLY A 190 -26.72 72.16 -9.07
N VAL A 191 -26.89 72.49 -7.78
CA VAL A 191 -26.05 73.47 -7.08
C VAL A 191 -24.67 72.85 -6.80
N SER A 192 -23.62 73.49 -7.30
CA SER A 192 -22.25 73.01 -7.14
C SER A 192 -21.61 73.58 -5.86
N HIS A 193 -21.09 72.69 -5.03
CA HIS A 193 -20.35 73.00 -3.82
C HIS A 193 -18.90 72.60 -4.04
N THR A 194 -17.99 73.57 -3.92
CA THR A 194 -16.55 73.34 -4.06
C THR A 194 -15.91 73.35 -2.68
N ILE A 195 -15.06 72.36 -2.40
CA ILE A 195 -14.14 72.35 -1.27
C ILE A 195 -12.74 72.50 -1.86
N ASP A 196 -12.15 73.67 -1.64
CA ASP A 196 -10.76 73.96 -2.01
C ASP A 196 -9.85 73.58 -0.86
N HIS A 197 -8.89 72.68 -1.13
CA HIS A 197 -7.90 72.22 -0.15
C HIS A 197 -6.57 72.99 -0.24
N THR A 198 -6.52 74.04 -1.06
CA THR A 198 -5.33 74.88 -1.30
C THR A 198 -5.17 76.04 -0.30
N LYS A 199 -5.73 75.94 0.91
CA LYS A 199 -5.61 76.99 1.93
C LYS A 199 -5.01 76.48 3.25
N GLU A 200 -3.69 76.53 3.34
CA GLU A 200 -2.85 77.41 4.18
C GLU A 200 -1.37 77.08 3.82
N ASP A 201 -0.54 78.03 3.40
CA ASP A 201 0.20 78.90 4.31
C ASP A 201 0.09 80.37 3.93
N GLY A 202 -0.52 81.15 4.82
CA GLY A 202 -0.68 82.58 4.60
C GLY A 202 -1.23 83.32 5.80
N LYS A 203 -0.67 83.12 7.00
CA LYS A 203 -0.76 84.11 8.09
C LYS A 203 0.56 84.22 8.87
N LYS A 204 0.96 85.48 9.01
CA LYS A 204 1.97 86.04 9.92
C LYS A 204 1.67 85.70 11.38
#